data_AF-A0A9D8H2X2-F1
#
_entry.id   AF-A0A9D8H2X2-F1
#
_cell.length_a   1.000
_cell.length_b   1.000
_cell.length_c   1.000
_cell.angle_alpha   90.00
_cell.angle_beta   90.00
_cell.angle_gamma   90.00
#
_symmetry.space_group_name_H-M   'P 1'
#
loop_
_entity.id
_entity.type
_entity.pdbx_description
1 polymer ?
#
loop_
_entity_poly.entity_id
_entity_poly.type
_entity_poly.pdbx_seq_one_letter_code
_entity_poly.pdbx_strand_id
1 'polypeptide(L)'
;LPRIPGALRTIALISWAAGVAWYSLQPVAPPRMLPGAGVSDTVSEGFIPMDSRLVRAVYNPYVAMPPLHVGMAPVVAWAVWSWSTSPAGRTAAVAYPPAVAAIVVVTGQHFIADIAGGIAVVLPAWAIARHITRARRTTRETP
;
A
#
# COMPACT_ATOMS: atom_id res chain seq x y z
N LEU A 1 14.63 19.78 7.94
CA LEU A 1 13.71 18.74 7.39
C LEU A 1 13.89 17.47 8.22
N PRO A 2 12.83 16.80 8.70
CA PRO A 2 13.00 15.50 9.37
C PRO A 2 13.77 14.58 8.43
N ARG A 3 14.64 13.70 8.95
CA ARG A 3 15.32 12.68 8.12
C ARG A 3 14.24 11.78 7.51
N ILE A 4 13.80 12.14 6.31
CA ILE A 4 12.77 11.47 5.50
C ILE A 4 12.93 9.94 5.54
N PRO A 5 14.15 9.36 5.47
CA PRO A 5 14.33 7.89 5.51
C PRO A 5 13.80 7.22 6.79
N GLY A 6 13.95 7.84 7.96
CA GLY A 6 13.54 7.22 9.24
C GLY A 6 12.03 7.16 9.41
N ALA A 7 11.33 8.21 8.99
CA ALA A 7 9.87 8.25 9.00
C ALA A 7 9.30 7.26 7.98
N LEU A 8 9.84 7.22 6.75
CA LEU A 8 9.42 6.27 5.70
C LEU A 8 9.56 4.82 6.15
N ARG A 9 10.70 4.46 6.78
CA ARG A 9 10.92 3.12 7.32
C ARG A 9 9.89 2.75 8.40
N THR A 10 9.59 3.69 9.30
CA THR A 10 8.62 3.46 10.39
C THR A 10 7.22 3.24 9.83
N ILE A 11 6.82 4.06 8.85
CA ILE A 11 5.52 3.92 8.17
C ILE A 11 5.44 2.55 7.49
N ALA A 12 6.46 2.16 6.72
CA ALA A 12 6.48 0.87 6.04
C ALA A 12 6.35 -0.29 7.04
N LEU A 13 7.15 -0.32 8.11
CA LEU A 13 7.12 -1.41 9.08
C LEU A 13 5.76 -1.53 9.79
N ILE A 14 5.18 -0.41 10.23
CA ILE A 14 3.87 -0.41 10.91
C ILE A 14 2.77 -0.86 9.94
N SER A 15 2.73 -0.30 8.74
CA SER A 15 1.71 -0.64 7.74
C SER A 15 1.78 -2.11 7.33
N TRP A 16 2.98 -2.65 7.08
CA TRP A 16 3.15 -4.06 6.73
C TRP A 16 2.75 -4.99 7.89
N ALA A 17 3.15 -4.68 9.12
CA ALA A 17 2.76 -5.48 10.29
C ALA A 17 1.24 -5.47 10.49
N ALA A 18 0.60 -4.30 10.40
CA ALA A 18 -0.85 -4.17 10.52
C ALA A 18 -1.58 -4.89 9.38
N GLY A 19 -1.07 -4.80 8.15
CA GLY A 19 -1.63 -5.48 6.99
C GLY A 19 -1.56 -7.00 7.12
N VAL A 20 -0.43 -7.55 7.54
CA VAL A 20 -0.28 -8.99 7.80
C VAL A 20 -1.24 -9.45 8.90
N ALA A 21 -1.31 -8.73 10.02
CA ALA A 21 -2.21 -9.05 11.11
C ALA A 21 -3.68 -9.06 10.67
N TRP A 22 -4.11 -8.04 9.91
CA TRP A 22 -5.48 -7.96 9.43
C TRP A 22 -5.83 -9.10 8.47
N TYR A 23 -5.00 -9.33 7.46
CA TYR A 23 -5.24 -10.36 6.47
C TYR A 23 -5.25 -11.77 7.11
N SER A 24 -4.44 -12.01 8.15
CA SER A 24 -4.50 -13.26 8.92
C SER A 24 -5.82 -13.46 9.67
N LEU A 25 -6.51 -12.38 10.05
CA LEU A 25 -7.78 -12.44 10.77
C LEU A 25 -9.00 -12.46 9.85
N GLN A 26 -8.96 -11.71 8.75
CA GLN A 26 -10.09 -11.48 7.84
C GLN A 26 -9.63 -11.58 6.38
N PRO A 27 -9.40 -12.80 5.86
CA PRO A 27 -9.07 -13.01 4.46
C PRO A 27 -10.31 -12.68 3.60
N VAL A 28 -10.18 -11.68 2.72
CA VAL A 28 -11.28 -11.24 1.84
C VAL A 28 -11.00 -11.72 0.42
N ALA A 29 -12.02 -12.30 -0.21
CA ALA A 29 -11.95 -12.74 -1.60
C ALA A 29 -11.96 -11.52 -2.55
N PRO A 30 -11.02 -11.45 -3.50
CA PRO A 30 -10.94 -10.37 -4.48
C PRO A 30 -12.01 -10.50 -5.58
N PRO A 31 -12.39 -9.39 -6.26
CA PRO A 31 -13.42 -9.37 -7.31
C PRO A 31 -13.23 -10.44 -8.40
N ARG A 32 -11.99 -10.70 -8.81
CA ARG A 32 -11.65 -11.73 -9.83
C ARG A 32 -12.08 -13.15 -9.46
N MET A 33 -12.31 -13.44 -8.18
CA MET A 33 -12.72 -14.76 -7.68
C MET A 33 -14.24 -14.90 -7.53
N LEU A 34 -15.02 -13.86 -7.81
CA LEU A 34 -16.49 -13.89 -7.72
C LEU A 34 -17.14 -14.21 -9.07
N PRO A 35 -17.83 -15.35 -9.22
CA PRO A 35 -18.58 -15.66 -10.42
C PRO A 35 -19.66 -14.60 -10.68
N GLY A 36 -19.71 -14.05 -11.90
CA GLY A 36 -20.72 -13.06 -12.30
C GLY A 36 -20.37 -11.60 -12.00
N ALA A 37 -19.19 -11.30 -11.45
CA ALA A 37 -18.75 -9.92 -11.21
C ALA A 37 -18.38 -9.14 -12.49
N GLY A 38 -18.33 -9.80 -13.66
CA GLY A 38 -17.99 -9.18 -14.94
C GLY A 38 -16.52 -8.72 -15.06
N VAL A 39 -15.65 -9.19 -14.15
CA VAL A 39 -14.22 -8.84 -14.10
C VAL A 39 -13.40 -10.03 -14.58
N SER A 40 -12.58 -9.84 -15.61
CA SER A 40 -11.67 -10.88 -16.13
C SER A 40 -10.49 -11.09 -15.18
N ASP A 41 -10.11 -12.34 -14.90
CA ASP A 41 -8.94 -12.64 -14.06
C ASP A 41 -7.62 -12.49 -14.85
N THR A 42 -7.31 -11.24 -15.18
CA THR A 42 -6.08 -10.86 -15.89
C THR A 42 -4.80 -11.21 -15.14
N VAL A 43 -4.88 -11.53 -13.85
CA VAL A 43 -3.72 -11.85 -13.01
C VAL A 43 -3.40 -13.34 -13.05
N SER A 44 -4.42 -14.21 -13.03
CA SER A 44 -4.20 -15.65 -13.22
C SER A 44 -3.96 -16.01 -14.69
N GLU A 45 -4.42 -15.19 -15.63
CA GLU A 45 -4.14 -15.31 -17.09
C GLU A 45 -2.75 -14.77 -17.49
N GLY A 46 -1.98 -14.21 -16.55
CA GLY A 46 -0.65 -13.66 -16.80
C GLY A 46 0.45 -14.72 -16.99
N PHE A 47 1.70 -14.26 -17.17
CA PHE A 47 2.85 -15.12 -17.45
C PHE A 47 3.14 -16.17 -16.36
N ILE A 48 2.77 -15.88 -15.11
CA ILE A 48 2.83 -16.83 -13.99
C ILE A 48 1.40 -16.96 -13.43
N PRO A 49 0.74 -18.11 -13.65
CA PRO A 49 -0.62 -18.32 -13.14
C PRO A 49 -0.63 -18.33 -11.60
N MET A 50 -1.33 -17.36 -11.01
CA MET A 50 -1.44 -17.21 -9.54
C MET A 50 -2.31 -18.29 -8.89
N ASP A 51 -3.06 -19.04 -9.69
CA ASP A 51 -3.86 -20.20 -9.29
C ASP A 51 -3.04 -21.52 -9.24
N SER A 52 -1.81 -21.50 -9.75
CA SER A 52 -0.96 -22.69 -9.81
C SER A 52 -0.66 -23.26 -8.42
N ARG A 53 -0.54 -24.60 -8.35
CA ARG A 53 -0.38 -25.35 -7.10
C ARG A 53 0.87 -24.93 -6.31
N LEU A 54 1.94 -24.55 -7.01
CA LEU A 54 3.20 -24.08 -6.44
C LEU A 54 3.07 -22.68 -5.83
N VAL A 55 2.40 -21.76 -6.53
CA VAL A 55 2.20 -20.39 -6.05
C VAL A 55 1.26 -20.37 -4.84
N ARG A 56 0.16 -21.14 -4.88
CA ARG A 56 -0.77 -21.27 -3.75
C ARG A 56 -0.15 -21.85 -2.47
N ALA A 57 1.00 -22.54 -2.57
CA ALA A 57 1.71 -23.07 -1.40
C ALA A 57 2.47 -21.98 -0.62
N VAL A 58 2.79 -20.85 -1.26
CA VAL A 58 3.57 -19.74 -0.67
C VAL A 58 2.81 -18.40 -0.68
N TYR A 59 1.64 -18.36 -1.30
CA TYR A 59 0.80 -17.18 -1.46
C TYR A 59 -0.65 -17.51 -1.10
N ASN A 60 -1.30 -16.63 -0.33
CA ASN A 60 -2.75 -16.73 -0.15
C ASN A 60 -3.47 -15.85 -1.18
N PRO A 61 -4.32 -16.43 -2.04
CA PRO A 61 -5.11 -15.66 -2.99
C PRO A 61 -6.22 -14.82 -2.33
N TYR A 62 -6.61 -15.11 -1.08
CA TYR A 62 -7.62 -14.40 -0.30
C TYR A 62 -7.04 -13.21 0.51
N VAL A 63 -6.28 -12.33 -0.14
CA VAL A 63 -5.67 -11.13 0.45
C VAL A 63 -6.22 -9.86 -0.21
N ALA A 64 -7.54 -9.73 -0.34
CA ALA A 64 -8.10 -8.48 -0.86
C ALA A 64 -8.01 -7.33 0.17
N MET A 65 -7.77 -7.62 1.46
CA MET A 65 -7.78 -6.62 2.53
C MET A 65 -6.61 -6.76 3.49
N PRO A 66 -5.93 -5.66 3.87
CA PRO A 66 -5.99 -4.31 3.31
C PRO A 66 -5.04 -4.15 2.11
N PRO A 67 -5.36 -3.31 1.11
CA PRO A 67 -4.50 -3.11 -0.05
C PRO A 67 -3.26 -2.29 0.32
N LEU A 68 -2.17 -2.99 0.71
CA LEU A 68 -0.90 -2.35 1.08
C LEU A 68 -0.30 -1.52 -0.05
N HIS A 69 -0.47 -1.92 -1.31
CA HIS A 69 -0.04 -1.13 -2.46
C HIS A 69 -0.75 0.22 -2.54
N VAL A 70 -2.08 0.23 -2.31
CA VAL A 70 -2.88 1.47 -2.26
C VAL A 70 -2.47 2.34 -1.08
N GLY A 71 -2.28 1.73 0.09
CA GLY A 71 -1.83 2.44 1.29
C GLY A 71 -0.43 3.05 1.15
N MET A 72 0.52 2.31 0.58
CA MET A 72 1.92 2.76 0.45
C MET A 72 2.14 3.73 -0.71
N ALA A 73 1.26 3.77 -1.71
CA ALA A 73 1.43 4.66 -2.86
C ALA A 73 1.51 6.16 -2.49
N PRO A 74 0.67 6.71 -1.59
CA PRO A 74 0.84 8.06 -1.05
C PRO A 74 2.18 8.30 -0.34
N VAL A 75 2.72 7.29 0.34
CA VAL A 75 4.01 7.39 1.05
C VAL A 75 5.16 7.52 0.07
N VAL A 76 5.13 6.71 -1.00
CA VAL A 76 6.09 6.78 -2.11
C VAL A 76 5.96 8.11 -2.84
N ALA A 77 4.74 8.53 -3.17
CA ALA A 77 4.46 9.82 -3.79
C ALA A 77 5.04 10.98 -2.98
N TRP A 78 4.83 10.99 -1.66
CA TRP A 78 5.38 12.01 -0.79
C TRP A 78 6.92 12.02 -0.77
N ALA A 79 7.55 10.83 -0.75
CA ALA A 79 9.00 10.72 -0.81
C ALA A 79 9.56 11.27 -2.13
N VAL A 80 8.99 10.86 -3.26
CA VAL A 80 9.39 11.33 -4.60
C VAL A 80 9.19 12.85 -4.71
N TRP A 81 8.04 13.37 -4.29
CA TRP A 81 7.76 14.80 -4.30
C TRP A 81 8.78 15.59 -3.46
N SER A 82 9.14 15.07 -2.29
CA SER A 82 10.04 15.74 -1.35
C SER A 82 11.50 15.81 -1.83
N TRP A 83 11.92 14.85 -2.67
CA TRP A 83 13.27 14.82 -3.25
C TRP A 83 13.34 15.36 -4.67
N SER A 84 12.21 15.50 -5.36
CA SER A 84 12.18 15.96 -6.74
C SER A 84 12.22 17.48 -6.86
N THR A 85 13.17 17.97 -7.66
CA THR A 85 13.29 19.38 -8.05
C THR A 85 12.67 19.66 -9.42
N SER A 86 12.35 18.64 -10.22
CA SER A 86 11.82 18.78 -11.57
C SER A 86 10.29 18.77 -11.60
N PRO A 87 9.64 19.53 -12.52
CA PRO A 87 8.20 19.47 -12.71
C PRO A 87 7.70 18.05 -13.04
N ALA A 88 8.46 17.32 -13.86
CA ALA A 88 8.12 15.95 -14.25
C ALA A 88 8.06 15.00 -13.06
N GLY A 89 9.04 15.04 -12.14
CA GLY A 89 9.04 14.17 -10.96
C GLY A 89 7.94 14.51 -9.96
N ARG A 90 7.57 15.79 -9.87
CA ARG A 90 6.41 16.24 -9.09
C ARG A 90 5.08 15.75 -9.69
N THR A 91 4.93 15.85 -11.00
CA THR A 91 3.75 15.30 -11.70
C THR A 91 3.66 13.79 -11.51
N ALA A 92 4.77 13.06 -11.67
CA ALA A 92 4.81 11.61 -11.45
C ALA A 92 4.42 11.24 -10.01
N ALA A 93 4.88 11.99 -9.01
CA ALA A 93 4.50 11.78 -7.62
C ALA A 93 2.98 11.94 -7.39
N VAL A 94 2.36 12.97 -7.97
CA VAL A 94 0.91 13.20 -7.82
C VAL A 94 0.09 12.15 -8.58
N ALA A 95 0.55 11.75 -9.76
CA ALA A 95 -0.15 10.79 -10.61
C ALA A 95 -0.06 9.34 -10.09
N TYR A 96 0.95 9.01 -9.29
CA TYR A 96 1.22 7.64 -8.87
C TYR A 96 0.13 7.00 -8.00
N PRO A 97 -0.36 7.62 -6.90
CA PRO A 97 -1.43 7.04 -6.09
C PRO A 97 -2.74 6.74 -6.84
N PRO A 98 -3.31 7.66 -7.65
CA PRO A 98 -4.53 7.34 -8.40
C PRO A 98 -4.28 6.29 -9.48
N ALA A 99 -3.10 6.25 -10.10
CA ALA A 99 -2.75 5.21 -11.06
C ALA A 99 -2.72 3.81 -10.39
N VAL A 100 -2.09 3.70 -9.22
CA VAL A 100 -2.08 2.43 -8.45
C VAL A 100 -3.50 2.01 -8.08
N ALA A 101 -4.33 2.94 -7.57
CA ALA A 101 -5.72 2.64 -7.22
C ALA A 101 -6.54 2.18 -8.44
N ALA A 102 -6.39 2.83 -9.59
CA ALA A 102 -7.07 2.43 -10.81
C ALA A 102 -6.63 1.04 -11.29
N ILE A 103 -5.33 0.77 -11.31
CA ILE A 103 -4.76 -0.51 -11.75
C ILE A 103 -5.32 -1.65 -10.90
N VAL A 104 -5.33 -1.53 -9.57
CA VAL A 104 -5.78 -2.63 -8.72
C VAL A 104 -7.29 -2.93 -8.82
N VAL A 105 -8.09 -1.91 -9.14
CA VAL A 105 -9.53 -2.08 -9.37
C VAL A 105 -9.77 -2.71 -10.75
N VAL A 106 -9.13 -2.18 -11.79
CA VAL A 106 -9.28 -2.68 -13.18
C VAL A 106 -8.79 -4.12 -13.31
N THR A 107 -7.71 -4.49 -12.61
CA THR A 107 -7.18 -5.87 -12.60
C THR A 107 -7.95 -6.81 -11.67
N GLY A 108 -9.03 -6.34 -11.03
CA GLY A 108 -9.86 -7.18 -10.17
C GLY A 108 -9.18 -7.66 -8.88
N GLN A 109 -8.10 -6.98 -8.45
CA GLN A 109 -7.40 -7.29 -7.21
C GLN A 109 -8.16 -6.78 -5.99
N HIS A 110 -8.85 -5.64 -6.13
CA HIS A 110 -9.54 -4.95 -5.04
C HIS A 110 -10.84 -4.31 -5.53
N PHE A 111 -11.86 -4.24 -4.69
CA PHE A 111 -13.03 -3.41 -4.92
C PHE A 111 -12.69 -1.92 -4.75
N ILE A 112 -13.53 -1.02 -5.25
CA ILE A 112 -13.38 0.42 -4.97
C ILE A 112 -13.49 0.69 -3.46
N ALA A 113 -14.39 -0.02 -2.77
CA ALA A 113 -14.55 0.06 -1.31
C ALA A 113 -13.24 -0.26 -0.57
N ASP A 114 -12.41 -1.12 -1.17
CA ASP A 114 -11.17 -1.59 -0.55
C ASP A 114 -10.11 -0.49 -0.42
N ILE A 115 -10.17 0.52 -1.30
CA ILE A 115 -9.24 1.65 -1.32
C ILE A 115 -9.25 2.38 0.03
N ALA A 116 -10.43 2.53 0.64
CA ALA A 116 -10.58 3.18 1.94
C ALA A 116 -9.81 2.42 3.04
N GLY A 117 -9.80 1.09 3.01
CA GLY A 117 -9.05 0.26 3.95
C GLY A 117 -7.53 0.47 3.85
N GLY A 118 -7.00 0.58 2.63
CA GLY A 118 -5.58 0.88 2.41
C GLY A 118 -5.15 2.23 2.99
N ILE A 119 -5.99 3.26 2.79
CA ILE A 119 -5.75 4.60 3.34
C ILE A 119 -5.85 4.59 4.88
N ALA A 120 -6.84 3.90 5.43
CA ALA A 120 -7.08 3.81 6.88
C ALA A 120 -5.92 3.16 7.64
N VAL A 121 -5.18 2.22 7.03
CA VAL A 121 -4.00 1.59 7.64
C VAL A 121 -2.79 2.54 7.66
N VAL A 122 -2.62 3.34 6.62
CA VAL A 122 -1.41 4.16 6.47
C VAL A 122 -1.48 5.49 7.21
N LEU A 123 -2.67 6.09 7.37
CA LEU A 123 -2.83 7.34 8.11
C LEU A 123 -2.33 7.27 9.57
N PRO A 124 -2.69 6.25 10.38
CA PRO A 124 -2.15 6.08 11.72
C PRO A 124 -0.64 5.85 11.73
N ALA A 125 -0.12 5.02 10.81
CA ALA A 125 1.32 4.77 10.69
C ALA A 125 2.11 6.06 10.41
N TRP A 126 1.56 6.92 9.55
CA TRP A 126 2.13 8.25 9.27
C TRP A 126 2.08 9.19 10.47
N ALA A 127 0.96 9.24 11.20
CA ALA A 127 0.83 10.04 12.41
C ALA A 127 1.85 9.61 13.49
N ILE A 128 1.98 8.30 13.73
CA ILE A 128 2.95 7.73 14.68
C ILE A 128 4.38 8.07 14.26
N ALA A 129 4.73 7.87 12.99
CA ALA A 129 6.07 8.18 12.48
C ALA A 129 6.42 9.67 12.63
N ARG A 130 5.43 10.57 12.44
CA ARG A 130 5.61 12.01 12.69
C ARG A 130 5.84 12.32 14.17
N HIS A 131 5.09 11.71 15.08
CA HIS A 131 5.28 11.91 16.52
C HIS A 131 6.65 11.41 16.99
N ILE A 132 7.07 10.21 16.60
CA ILE A 132 8.39 9.65 16.95
C ILE A 132 9.51 10.56 16.43
N THR A 133 9.39 11.03 15.20
CA THR A 133 10.41 11.90 14.59
C THR A 133 10.49 13.26 15.28
N ARG A 134 9.36 13.82 15.74
CA ARG A 134 9.31 15.07 16.51
C ARG A 134 9.93 14.91 17.90
N ALA A 135 9.57 13.85 18.64
CA ALA A 135 10.11 13.58 19.98
C ALA A 135 11.63 13.36 19.97
N ARG A 136 12.16 12.66 18.94
CA ARG A 136 13.61 12.50 18.77
C ARG A 136 14.36 13.80 18.49
N ARG A 137 13.67 14.82 17.98
CA ARG A 137 14.26 16.13 17.72
C ARG A 137 14.38 16.94 19.01
N THR A 138 13.34 16.95 19.84
CA THR A 138 13.33 17.67 21.12
C THR A 138 14.38 17.13 22.09
N THR A 139 14.54 15.80 22.20
CA THR A 139 15.56 15.18 23.07
C THR A 139 16.99 15.47 22.63
N ARG A 140 17.21 15.75 21.34
CA ARG A 140 18.55 16.04 20.79
C ARG A 140 18.94 17.52 20.90
N GLU A 141 17.96 18.38 21.17
CA GLU A 141 18.11 19.82 21.36
C GLU A 141 18.19 20.20 22.86
N THR A 142 18.11 19.22 23.78
CA THR A 142 18.33 19.42 25.22
C THR A 142 19.81 19.13 25.54
N PRO A 143 20.60 20.13 26.02
CA PRO A 143 22.02 19.97 26.35
C PRO A 143 22.31 19.00 27.50
#